data_AF-Q67R91-F1
#
_entry.id   AF-Q67R91-F1
#
_cell.length_a   1.000
_cell.length_b   1.000
_cell.length_c   1.000
_cell.angle_alpha   90.00
_cell.angle_beta   90.00
_cell.angle_gamma   90.00
#
_symmetry.space_group_name_H-M   'P 1'
#
loop_
_entity.id
_entity.type
_entity.pdbx_description
1 polymer ?
#
loop_
_entity_poly.entity_id
_entity_poly.type
_entity_poly.pdbx_seq_one_letter_code
_entity_poly.pdbx_strand_id
1 'polypeptide(L)'
;MGVSTLLERTLDARLAPIYRKVVAGERLSFDDGVTLMTHPNLFAVGQLANLARRLRVGDQVYFNNNAHINYSNVCAIHCKFCAFGQSRRSPRAFTLSIDEIVAKARAAVAQGATELHMVGGLHPDLPWEWYPAMLRAVKAACPDVHLKCFTAIELIHFTRISGLSLEQVLLELKEAGLGSLPGGGAEIFAPRVREAICKPKETAEEWLHVHDTAHRLGLKSNATMLYGTIETPEERVDHLIRLREQQDRSGGFQAFIPLRFHPENTGLAHLPGPTGYDDLRVIAVGRLMLDNFPHIKSYWIASSPAITQVALHFGANDIDGTVREEKIYHMAGARTAQYTELQQLLRMIWEAGRIPAERNTVYEVIRAYPPEPDPQLVADGAIHGYTAENVHLSAAERAIAEGRFHPGGRRARPVPVQFLEDLEQWAGGEGNGAAVDGSRHAGECAAEGRV
;
A
#
# COMPACT_ATOMS: atom_id res chain seq x y z
N MET A 1 -5.88 8.88 -34.15
CA MET A 1 -7.06 8.71 -33.26
C MET A 1 -6.51 8.33 -31.91
N GLY A 2 -6.39 9.28 -30.98
CA GLY A 2 -5.68 9.07 -29.71
C GLY A 2 -6.37 8.09 -28.75
N VAL A 3 -5.57 7.41 -27.91
CA VAL A 3 -6.02 6.44 -26.88
C VAL A 3 -7.06 7.04 -25.92
N SER A 4 -6.95 8.33 -25.63
CA SER A 4 -7.91 9.07 -24.80
C SER A 4 -9.33 9.08 -25.40
N THR A 5 -9.42 9.26 -26.72
CA THR A 5 -10.69 9.25 -27.46
C THR A 5 -11.26 7.84 -27.61
N LEU A 6 -10.39 6.82 -27.68
CA LEU A 6 -10.81 5.42 -27.70
C LEU A 6 -11.37 5.01 -26.33
N LEU A 7 -10.70 5.40 -25.23
CA LEU A 7 -11.17 5.13 -23.88
C LEU A 7 -12.56 5.74 -23.66
N GLU A 8 -12.75 7.05 -23.91
CA GLU A 8 -14.07 7.69 -23.74
C GLU A 8 -15.17 7.01 -24.56
N ARG A 9 -14.88 6.56 -25.78
CA ARG A 9 -15.85 5.86 -26.65
C ARG A 9 -16.15 4.43 -26.24
N THR A 10 -15.29 3.80 -25.45
CA THR A 10 -15.47 2.44 -24.92
C THR A 10 -16.08 2.40 -23.53
N LEU A 11 -16.11 3.55 -22.83
CA LEU A 11 -16.75 3.69 -21.53
C LEU A 11 -18.28 3.79 -21.68
N ASP A 12 -18.99 3.12 -20.78
CA ASP A 12 -20.45 3.24 -20.74
C ASP A 12 -20.88 4.63 -20.23
N ALA A 13 -22.19 4.91 -20.37
CA ALA A 13 -22.76 6.20 -19.99
C ALA A 13 -22.56 6.58 -18.51
N ARG A 14 -22.30 5.62 -17.62
CA ARG A 14 -22.06 5.87 -16.19
C ARG A 14 -20.62 6.25 -15.90
N LEU A 15 -19.66 5.72 -16.66
CA LEU A 15 -18.24 6.04 -16.49
C LEU A 15 -17.78 7.27 -17.27
N ALA A 16 -18.45 7.64 -18.37
CA ALA A 16 -18.06 8.80 -19.16
C ALA A 16 -18.02 10.14 -18.37
N PRO A 17 -19.00 10.45 -17.47
CA PRO A 17 -18.90 11.64 -16.63
C PRO A 17 -17.72 11.61 -15.66
N ILE A 18 -17.44 10.44 -15.06
CA ILE A 18 -16.33 10.25 -14.12
C ILE A 18 -14.99 10.41 -14.83
N TYR A 19 -14.87 9.86 -16.04
CA TYR A 19 -13.69 10.02 -16.88
C TYR A 19 -13.35 11.49 -17.13
N ARG A 20 -14.34 12.32 -17.50
CA ARG A 20 -14.14 13.76 -17.73
C ARG A 20 -13.63 14.47 -16.48
N LYS A 21 -14.21 14.15 -15.31
CA LYS A 21 -13.73 14.66 -14.02
C LYS A 21 -12.28 14.26 -13.78
N VAL A 22 -11.92 12.99 -13.98
CA VAL A 22 -10.54 12.49 -13.80
C VAL A 22 -9.55 13.22 -14.69
N VAL A 23 -9.86 13.40 -15.98
CA VAL A 23 -8.99 14.13 -16.93
C VAL A 23 -8.88 15.61 -16.57
N ALA A 24 -9.96 16.22 -16.08
CA ALA A 24 -9.97 17.60 -15.63
C ALA A 24 -9.33 17.81 -14.24
N GLY A 25 -8.96 16.73 -13.54
CA GLY A 25 -8.46 16.79 -12.16
C GLY A 25 -9.53 17.20 -11.14
N GLU A 26 -10.81 16.99 -11.47
CA GLU A 26 -11.95 17.31 -10.61
C GLU A 26 -12.18 16.22 -9.57
N ARG A 27 -12.58 16.65 -8.37
CA ARG A 27 -12.86 15.76 -7.24
C ARG A 27 -14.14 14.96 -7.49
N LEU A 28 -14.07 13.64 -7.24
CA LEU A 28 -15.20 12.73 -7.34
C LEU A 28 -16.15 12.82 -6.13
N SER A 29 -17.44 12.74 -6.40
CA SER A 29 -18.52 12.75 -5.41
C SER A 29 -18.74 11.36 -4.78
N PHE A 30 -19.61 11.31 -3.77
CA PHE A 30 -20.09 10.05 -3.20
C PHE A 30 -20.74 9.14 -4.27
N ASP A 31 -21.64 9.68 -5.09
CA ASP A 31 -22.33 8.90 -6.13
C ASP A 31 -21.37 8.38 -7.21
N ASP A 32 -20.32 9.15 -7.56
CA ASP A 32 -19.26 8.68 -8.44
C ASP A 32 -18.56 7.45 -7.80
N GLY A 33 -18.22 7.54 -6.51
CA GLY A 33 -17.60 6.46 -5.75
C GLY A 33 -18.45 5.19 -5.70
N VAL A 34 -19.76 5.32 -5.42
CA VAL A 34 -20.70 4.19 -5.39
C VAL A 34 -20.84 3.57 -6.77
N THR A 35 -20.92 4.41 -7.81
CA THR A 35 -20.93 3.97 -9.22
C THR A 35 -19.70 3.14 -9.53
N LEU A 36 -18.49 3.59 -9.15
CA LEU A 36 -17.24 2.87 -9.39
C LEU A 36 -17.17 1.54 -8.62
N MET A 37 -17.63 1.54 -7.35
CA MET A 37 -17.59 0.36 -6.49
C MET A 37 -18.52 -0.76 -7.00
N THR A 38 -19.67 -0.37 -7.57
CA THR A 38 -20.70 -1.31 -8.06
C THR A 38 -20.62 -1.57 -9.55
N HIS A 39 -19.70 -0.93 -10.28
CA HIS A 39 -19.61 -1.04 -11.73
C HIS A 39 -19.32 -2.49 -12.18
N PRO A 40 -20.05 -3.07 -13.14
CA PRO A 40 -19.84 -4.46 -13.55
C PRO A 40 -18.51 -4.66 -14.30
N ASN A 41 -18.01 -3.63 -14.99
CA ASN A 41 -16.75 -3.70 -15.71
C ASN A 41 -15.58 -3.20 -14.84
N LEU A 42 -14.88 -4.13 -14.19
CA LEU A 42 -13.69 -3.84 -13.39
C LEU A 42 -12.56 -3.23 -14.20
N PHE A 43 -12.34 -3.72 -15.42
CA PHE A 43 -11.22 -3.29 -16.24
C PHE A 43 -11.35 -1.83 -16.67
N ALA A 44 -12.56 -1.37 -16.98
CA ALA A 44 -12.82 0.04 -17.25
C ALA A 44 -12.51 0.93 -16.04
N VAL A 45 -12.92 0.51 -14.84
CA VAL A 45 -12.60 1.21 -13.58
C VAL A 45 -11.09 1.21 -13.33
N GLY A 46 -10.42 0.08 -13.57
CA GLY A 46 -8.96 -0.05 -13.47
C GLY A 46 -8.20 0.86 -14.43
N GLN A 47 -8.65 0.96 -15.69
CA GLN A 47 -8.06 1.86 -16.68
C GLN A 47 -8.19 3.33 -16.25
N LEU A 48 -9.35 3.73 -15.71
CA LEU A 48 -9.54 5.07 -15.14
C LEU A 48 -8.59 5.33 -13.96
N ALA A 49 -8.46 4.36 -13.05
CA ALA A 49 -7.56 4.48 -11.92
C ALA A 49 -6.08 4.53 -12.33
N ASN A 50 -5.68 3.76 -13.34
CA ASN A 50 -4.34 3.78 -13.93
C ASN A 50 -4.04 5.12 -14.61
N LEU A 51 -5.02 5.68 -15.34
CA LEU A 51 -4.92 7.03 -15.91
C LEU A 51 -4.72 8.06 -14.80
N ALA A 52 -5.57 8.05 -13.77
CA ALA A 52 -5.45 8.94 -12.62
C ALA A 52 -4.09 8.81 -11.92
N ARG A 53 -3.57 7.59 -11.77
CA ARG A 53 -2.23 7.34 -11.20
C ARG A 53 -1.14 7.95 -12.08
N ARG A 54 -1.13 7.68 -13.39
CA ARG A 54 -0.14 8.24 -14.31
C ARG A 54 -0.15 9.77 -14.30
N LEU A 55 -1.33 10.39 -14.31
CA LEU A 55 -1.49 11.85 -14.25
C LEU A 55 -0.96 12.46 -12.95
N ARG A 56 -1.10 11.76 -11.82
CA ARG A 56 -0.79 12.31 -10.49
C ARG A 56 0.61 11.97 -9.99
N VAL A 57 1.12 10.77 -10.27
CA VAL A 57 2.37 10.25 -9.69
C VAL A 57 3.30 9.56 -10.69
N GLY A 58 2.96 9.56 -11.99
CA GLY A 58 3.81 8.99 -13.03
C GLY A 58 3.97 7.46 -12.94
N ASP A 59 5.11 6.94 -13.41
CA ASP A 59 5.40 5.50 -13.52
C ASP A 59 6.31 4.94 -12.41
N GLN A 60 6.69 5.76 -11.43
CA GLN A 60 7.41 5.30 -10.26
C GLN A 60 6.53 4.44 -9.35
N VAL A 61 7.09 3.33 -8.89
CA VAL A 61 6.47 2.42 -7.92
C VAL A 61 7.42 2.27 -6.75
N TYR A 62 6.89 2.55 -5.56
CA TYR A 62 7.68 2.61 -4.35
C TYR A 62 7.70 1.27 -3.61
N PHE A 63 8.82 1.00 -2.96
CA PHE A 63 8.95 -0.05 -1.95
C PHE A 63 9.94 0.40 -0.87
N ASN A 64 9.92 -0.23 0.31
CA ASN A 64 10.94 0.00 1.33
C ASN A 64 11.52 -1.30 1.88
N ASN A 65 12.49 -1.14 2.76
CA ASN A 65 13.13 -2.24 3.45
C ASN A 65 12.67 -2.24 4.93
N ASN A 66 11.65 -3.03 5.24
CA ASN A 66 10.99 -3.00 6.56
C ASN A 66 10.98 -4.36 7.26
N ALA A 67 10.74 -4.34 8.57
CA ALA A 67 10.45 -5.52 9.37
C ALA A 67 9.37 -5.21 10.42
N HIS A 68 8.53 -6.19 10.73
CA HIS A 68 7.56 -6.04 11.82
C HIS A 68 8.11 -6.66 13.11
N ILE A 69 7.80 -6.01 14.23
CA ILE A 69 8.00 -6.58 15.56
C ILE A 69 6.71 -6.37 16.34
N ASN A 70 5.91 -7.43 16.45
CA ASN A 70 4.76 -7.41 17.33
C ASN A 70 5.22 -7.73 18.75
N TYR A 71 5.21 -6.73 19.62
CA TYR A 71 5.74 -6.84 20.99
C TYR A 71 4.84 -7.66 21.93
N SER A 72 3.53 -7.72 21.65
CA SER A 72 2.57 -8.52 22.40
C SER A 72 1.35 -8.81 21.54
N ASN A 73 0.77 -10.00 21.67
CA ASN A 73 -0.58 -10.28 21.15
C ASN A 73 -1.65 -10.34 22.26
N VAL A 74 -1.30 -10.10 23.53
CA VAL A 74 -2.28 -9.97 24.61
C VAL A 74 -3.09 -8.70 24.40
N CYS A 75 -4.42 -8.83 24.33
CA CYS A 75 -5.30 -7.71 24.04
C CYS A 75 -6.54 -7.71 24.92
N ALA A 76 -6.87 -6.55 25.48
CA ALA A 76 -8.11 -6.32 26.24
C ALA A 76 -9.38 -6.30 25.35
N ILE A 77 -9.22 -6.15 24.03
CA ILE A 77 -10.31 -6.13 23.06
C ILE A 77 -10.24 -7.36 22.14
N HIS A 78 -11.39 -7.98 21.91
CA HIS A 78 -11.54 -9.13 21.01
C HIS A 78 -12.39 -8.77 19.80
N CYS A 79 -11.77 -8.18 18.78
CA CYS A 79 -12.45 -7.87 17.52
C CYS A 79 -12.78 -9.17 16.79
N LYS A 80 -13.99 -9.29 16.25
CA LYS A 80 -14.46 -10.52 15.59
C LYS A 80 -13.66 -10.88 14.34
N PHE A 81 -13.04 -9.91 13.68
CA PHE A 81 -12.18 -10.13 12.50
C PHE A 81 -10.71 -10.42 12.86
N CYS A 82 -10.30 -10.30 14.12
CA CYS A 82 -8.88 -10.32 14.49
C CYS A 82 -8.48 -11.69 15.05
N ALA A 83 -7.60 -12.39 14.34
CA ALA A 83 -6.99 -13.64 14.82
C ALA A 83 -5.77 -13.40 15.75
N PHE A 84 -5.21 -12.20 15.72
CA PHE A 84 -3.98 -11.85 16.45
C PHE A 84 -4.22 -11.70 17.96
N GLY A 85 -5.17 -10.86 18.36
CA GLY A 85 -5.44 -10.54 19.76
C GLY A 85 -5.89 -11.76 20.58
N GLN A 86 -5.12 -12.09 21.62
CA GLN A 86 -5.37 -13.19 22.54
C GLN A 86 -5.73 -12.67 23.93
N SER A 87 -6.57 -13.42 24.65
CA SER A 87 -6.74 -13.21 26.08
C SER A 87 -5.47 -13.63 26.83
N ARG A 88 -5.20 -13.04 28.00
CA ARG A 88 -3.99 -13.31 28.79
C ARG A 88 -3.77 -14.79 29.13
N ARG A 89 -4.86 -15.57 29.23
CA ARG A 89 -4.84 -17.00 29.57
C ARG A 89 -4.73 -17.92 28.34
N SER A 90 -4.77 -17.36 27.13
CA SER A 90 -4.64 -18.14 25.91
C SER A 90 -3.26 -18.80 25.85
N PRO A 91 -3.14 -20.08 25.48
CA PRO A 91 -1.83 -20.69 25.25
C PRO A 91 -1.07 -20.08 24.06
N ARG A 92 -1.77 -19.29 23.22
CA ARG A 92 -1.17 -18.54 22.11
C ARG A 92 -0.74 -17.13 22.51
N ALA A 93 -0.99 -16.71 23.75
CA ALA A 93 -0.61 -15.40 24.24
C ALA A 93 0.91 -15.29 24.40
N PHE A 94 1.48 -14.16 24.00
CA PHE A 94 2.88 -13.82 24.23
C PHE A 94 3.04 -12.31 24.48
N THR A 95 4.05 -11.98 25.27
CA THR A 95 4.56 -10.62 25.49
C THR A 95 6.08 -10.72 25.48
N LEU A 96 6.73 -10.05 24.53
CA LEU A 96 8.18 -10.00 24.43
C LEU A 96 8.75 -9.05 25.50
N SER A 97 9.89 -9.40 26.05
CA SER A 97 10.72 -8.48 26.83
C SER A 97 11.35 -7.41 25.92
N ILE A 98 11.75 -6.27 26.50
CA ILE A 98 12.46 -5.21 25.77
C ILE A 98 13.76 -5.75 25.15
N ASP A 99 14.47 -6.64 25.85
CA ASP A 99 15.71 -7.25 25.35
C ASP A 99 15.47 -8.13 24.12
N GLU A 100 14.39 -8.93 24.11
CA GLU A 100 13.98 -9.71 22.93
C GLU A 100 13.60 -8.81 21.75
N ILE A 101 12.91 -7.69 22.02
CA ILE A 101 12.54 -6.70 21.00
C ILE A 101 13.80 -6.05 20.41
N VAL A 102 14.76 -5.66 21.25
CA VAL A 102 16.05 -5.11 20.82
C VAL A 102 16.86 -6.12 20.01
N ALA A 103 16.90 -7.40 20.43
CA ALA A 103 17.58 -8.45 19.70
C ALA A 103 16.97 -8.64 18.29
N LYS A 104 15.63 -8.66 18.20
CA LYS A 104 14.91 -8.70 16.92
C LYS A 104 15.20 -7.47 16.05
N ALA A 105 15.21 -6.27 16.65
CA ALA A 105 15.53 -5.03 15.95
C ALA A 105 16.95 -5.06 15.36
N ARG A 106 17.96 -5.50 16.13
CA ARG A 106 19.34 -5.65 15.64
C ARG A 106 19.42 -6.64 14.48
N ALA A 107 18.75 -7.79 14.59
CA ALA A 107 18.74 -8.79 13.53
C ALA A 107 18.11 -8.25 12.23
N ALA A 108 17.00 -7.52 12.33
CA ALA A 108 16.35 -6.90 11.17
C ALA A 108 17.23 -5.83 10.52
N VAL A 109 17.86 -4.95 11.31
CA VAL A 109 18.76 -3.90 10.82
C VAL A 109 20.02 -4.49 10.19
N ALA A 110 20.59 -5.55 10.77
CA ALA A 110 21.73 -6.26 10.19
C ALA A 110 21.42 -6.87 8.81
N GLN A 111 20.14 -7.11 8.52
CA GLN A 111 19.65 -7.56 7.21
C GLN A 111 19.23 -6.39 6.30
N GLY A 112 19.43 -5.14 6.72
CA GLY A 112 19.16 -3.94 5.94
C GLY A 112 17.81 -3.25 6.20
N ALA A 113 17.04 -3.65 7.23
CA ALA A 113 15.79 -2.95 7.56
C ALA A 113 16.07 -1.49 7.95
N THR A 114 15.39 -0.55 7.28
CA THR A 114 15.44 0.90 7.56
C THR A 114 14.21 1.37 8.34
N GLU A 115 13.17 0.55 8.40
CA GLU A 115 11.92 0.77 9.14
C GLU A 115 11.59 -0.43 10.02
N LEU A 116 11.26 -0.16 11.29
CA LEU A 116 10.62 -1.13 12.18
C LEU A 116 9.16 -0.73 12.40
N HIS A 117 8.26 -1.61 11.98
CA HIS A 117 6.83 -1.47 12.23
C HIS A 117 6.47 -2.24 13.50
N MET A 118 6.10 -1.53 14.57
CA MET A 118 5.83 -2.15 15.87
C MET A 118 4.42 -1.82 16.36
N VAL A 119 3.57 -2.85 16.40
CA VAL A 119 2.18 -2.78 16.87
C VAL A 119 1.88 -4.01 17.71
N GLY A 120 1.00 -3.87 18.71
CA GLY A 120 0.64 -4.95 19.61
C GLY A 120 -0.83 -4.94 20.01
N GLY A 121 -1.19 -5.90 20.85
CA GLY A 121 -2.48 -5.88 21.54
C GLY A 121 -2.52 -4.84 22.64
N LEU A 122 -3.72 -4.46 23.06
CA LEU A 122 -3.94 -3.55 24.20
C LEU A 122 -3.67 -4.30 25.51
N HIS A 123 -2.40 -4.42 25.88
CA HIS A 123 -1.98 -5.23 27.02
C HIS A 123 -2.49 -4.59 28.34
N PRO A 124 -3.25 -5.31 29.18
CA PRO A 124 -3.86 -4.75 30.38
C PRO A 124 -2.84 -4.50 31.51
N ASP A 125 -1.78 -5.29 31.59
CA ASP A 125 -0.80 -5.23 32.69
C ASP A 125 0.52 -4.50 32.35
N LEU A 126 0.73 -4.07 31.09
CA LEU A 126 1.94 -3.32 30.75
C LEU A 126 1.72 -1.85 31.11
N PRO A 127 2.54 -1.27 32.00
CA PRO A 127 2.39 0.12 32.42
C PRO A 127 2.82 1.07 31.30
N TRP A 128 2.38 2.33 31.38
CA TRP A 128 2.69 3.35 30.37
C TRP A 128 4.19 3.48 30.12
N GLU A 129 5.00 3.52 31.17
CA GLU A 129 6.45 3.77 31.13
C GLU A 129 7.20 2.71 30.31
N TRP A 130 6.61 1.52 30.15
CA TRP A 130 7.17 0.43 29.37
C TRP A 130 7.28 0.79 27.88
N TYR A 131 6.31 1.51 27.32
CA TYR A 131 6.28 1.80 25.88
C TYR A 131 7.35 2.83 25.46
N PRO A 132 7.50 4.00 26.12
CA PRO A 132 8.64 4.88 25.86
C PRO A 132 9.99 4.22 26.16
N ALA A 133 10.09 3.38 27.20
CA ALA A 133 11.33 2.65 27.49
C ALA A 133 11.70 1.67 26.36
N MET A 134 10.72 0.96 25.79
CA MET A 134 10.91 0.09 24.63
C MET A 134 11.45 0.88 23.42
N LEU A 135 10.84 2.02 23.08
CA LEU A 135 11.32 2.83 21.95
C LEU A 135 12.76 3.33 22.17
N ARG A 136 13.06 3.87 23.36
CA ARG A 136 14.40 4.36 23.71
C ARG A 136 15.45 3.25 23.61
N ALA A 137 15.13 2.05 24.10
CA ALA A 137 16.03 0.90 24.04
C ALA A 137 16.31 0.48 22.58
N VAL A 138 15.27 0.45 21.73
CA VAL A 138 15.43 0.16 20.30
C VAL A 138 16.25 1.25 19.60
N LYS A 139 15.99 2.54 19.85
CA LYS A 139 16.77 3.65 19.28
C LYS A 139 18.22 3.64 19.74
N ALA A 140 18.48 3.34 21.01
CA ALA A 140 19.85 3.23 21.53
C ALA A 140 20.61 2.08 20.85
N ALA A 141 19.93 0.98 20.55
CA ALA A 141 20.51 -0.17 19.87
C ALA A 141 20.69 0.04 18.36
N CYS A 142 19.73 0.72 17.72
CA CYS A 142 19.63 0.95 16.28
C CYS A 142 19.30 2.44 15.99
N PRO A 143 20.28 3.36 16.10
CA PRO A 143 20.02 4.80 16.05
C PRO A 143 19.42 5.31 14.74
N ASP A 144 19.74 4.69 13.60
CA ASP A 144 19.31 5.16 12.28
C ASP A 144 17.97 4.58 11.82
N VAL A 145 17.46 3.55 12.51
CA VAL A 145 16.21 2.90 12.11
C VAL A 145 15.01 3.80 12.42
N HIS A 146 14.08 3.89 11.47
CA HIS A 146 12.83 4.62 11.66
C HIS A 146 11.81 3.76 12.41
N LEU A 147 11.23 4.30 13.47
CA LEU A 147 10.20 3.62 14.26
C LEU A 147 8.81 4.04 13.80
N LYS A 148 8.09 3.14 13.13
CA LYS A 148 6.68 3.27 12.79
C LYS A 148 5.87 2.45 13.80
N CYS A 149 5.31 3.10 14.80
CA CYS A 149 4.71 2.37 15.92
C CYS A 149 3.32 2.90 16.28
N PHE A 150 2.54 2.01 16.88
CA PHE A 150 1.25 2.26 17.52
C PHE A 150 0.14 2.77 16.61
N THR A 151 -0.92 1.99 16.52
CA THR A 151 -2.19 2.38 15.91
C THR A 151 -2.94 3.38 16.78
N ALA A 152 -3.98 4.02 16.23
CA ALA A 152 -4.79 4.98 16.99
C ALA A 152 -5.41 4.39 18.26
N ILE A 153 -5.84 3.12 18.21
CA ILE A 153 -6.40 2.44 19.38
C ILE A 153 -5.37 2.17 20.48
N GLU A 154 -4.11 1.91 20.12
CA GLU A 154 -3.02 1.81 21.10
C GLU A 154 -2.78 3.17 21.77
N LEU A 155 -2.77 4.26 20.99
CA LEU A 155 -2.60 5.61 21.54
C LEU A 155 -3.76 6.02 22.47
N ILE A 156 -5.00 5.66 22.15
CA ILE A 156 -6.16 5.86 23.03
C ILE A 156 -6.07 4.99 24.30
N HIS A 157 -5.55 3.77 24.19
CA HIS A 157 -5.27 2.94 25.37
C HIS A 157 -4.21 3.59 26.26
N PHE A 158 -3.18 4.20 25.66
CA PHE A 158 -2.11 4.88 26.39
C PHE A 158 -2.60 6.09 27.17
N THR A 159 -3.53 6.90 26.64
CA THR A 159 -4.12 7.99 27.42
C THR A 159 -4.86 7.48 28.66
N ARG A 160 -5.51 6.32 28.56
CA ARG A 160 -6.24 5.70 29.68
C ARG A 160 -5.31 5.17 30.78
N ILE A 161 -4.23 4.48 30.41
CA ILE A 161 -3.31 3.88 31.39
C ILE A 161 -2.31 4.88 31.98
N SER A 162 -2.01 5.97 31.27
CA SER A 162 -1.11 7.04 31.75
C SER A 162 -1.85 8.17 32.48
N GLY A 163 -3.12 8.39 32.17
CA GLY A 163 -3.87 9.58 32.58
C GLY A 163 -3.47 10.87 31.85
N LEU A 164 -2.57 10.78 30.87
CA LEU A 164 -2.11 11.91 30.06
C LEU A 164 -3.08 12.22 28.92
N SER A 165 -3.06 13.46 28.44
CA SER A 165 -3.72 13.82 27.18
C SER A 165 -3.05 13.12 25.99
N LEU A 166 -3.79 12.95 24.89
CA LEU A 166 -3.26 12.38 23.65
C LEU A 166 -2.03 13.15 23.13
N GLU A 167 -2.03 14.47 23.25
CA GLU A 167 -0.90 15.32 22.84
C GLU A 167 0.35 15.03 23.67
N GLN A 168 0.21 14.92 25.00
CA GLN A 168 1.31 14.55 25.90
C GLN A 168 1.85 13.15 25.61
N VAL A 169 0.96 12.16 25.41
CA VAL A 169 1.34 10.79 25.00
C VAL A 169 2.18 10.83 23.72
N LEU A 170 1.74 11.54 22.69
CA LEU A 170 2.45 11.63 21.42
C LEU A 170 3.79 12.36 21.54
N LEU A 171 3.87 13.43 22.34
CA LEU A 171 5.11 14.16 22.60
C LEU A 171 6.14 13.27 23.32
N GLU A 172 5.74 12.53 24.35
CA GLU A 172 6.62 11.62 25.07
C GLU A 172 7.11 10.46 24.18
N LEU A 173 6.24 9.90 23.32
CA LEU A 173 6.65 8.86 22.38
C LEU A 173 7.61 9.40 21.32
N LYS A 174 7.39 10.64 20.84
CA LYS A 174 8.27 11.30 19.87
C LYS A 174 9.65 11.56 20.48
N GLU A 175 9.72 12.04 21.72
CA GLU A 175 10.98 12.17 22.46
C GLU A 175 11.66 10.82 22.67
N ALA A 176 10.89 9.75 22.90
CA ALA A 176 11.39 8.39 23.03
C ALA A 176 11.86 7.76 21.70
N GLY A 177 11.61 8.42 20.55
CA GLY A 177 12.09 7.99 19.24
C GLY A 177 11.04 7.55 18.23
N LEU A 178 9.75 7.75 18.50
CA LEU A 178 8.67 7.53 17.54
C LEU A 178 8.86 8.44 16.31
N GLY A 179 8.91 7.84 15.11
CA GLY A 179 9.10 8.57 13.86
C GLY A 179 7.82 8.80 13.06
N SER A 180 6.86 7.87 13.11
CA SER A 180 5.58 7.98 12.38
C SER A 180 4.55 6.99 12.93
N LEU A 181 3.28 7.18 12.58
CA LEU A 181 2.23 6.21 12.91
C LEU A 181 1.91 5.28 11.72
N PRO A 182 1.65 3.98 11.94
CA PRO A 182 0.96 3.15 10.96
C PRO A 182 -0.48 3.63 10.76
N GLY A 183 -1.19 3.04 9.79
CA GLY A 183 -2.59 3.38 9.51
C GLY A 183 -3.61 2.41 10.09
N GLY A 184 -3.17 1.39 10.83
CA GLY A 184 -4.05 0.34 11.35
C GLY A 184 -5.12 0.86 12.31
N GLY A 185 -6.18 0.07 12.46
CA GLY A 185 -7.23 0.31 13.44
C GLY A 185 -8.48 1.03 12.90
N ALA A 186 -8.39 1.61 11.71
CA ALA A 186 -9.50 2.32 11.06
C ALA A 186 -10.68 1.41 10.74
N GLU A 187 -10.40 0.15 10.36
CA GLU A 187 -11.39 -0.84 9.91
C GLU A 187 -12.34 -0.28 8.83
N ILE A 188 -13.64 -0.32 9.08
CA ILE A 188 -14.66 0.49 8.41
C ILE A 188 -15.17 1.52 9.41
N PHE A 189 -15.46 2.73 8.95
CA PHE A 189 -15.89 3.82 9.84
C PHE A 189 -17.38 3.77 10.17
N ALA A 190 -18.21 3.23 9.27
CA ALA A 190 -19.65 3.14 9.45
C ALA A 190 -20.01 2.51 10.82
N PRO A 191 -20.81 3.20 11.67
CA PRO A 191 -21.15 2.73 13.01
C PRO A 191 -21.75 1.33 13.04
N ARG A 192 -22.62 1.00 12.06
CA ARG A 192 -23.22 -0.33 11.89
C ARG A 192 -22.17 -1.43 11.82
N VAL A 193 -21.13 -1.23 11.00
CA VAL A 193 -20.06 -2.21 10.82
C VAL A 193 -19.21 -2.28 12.07
N ARG A 194 -18.79 -1.13 12.63
CA ARG A 194 -17.95 -1.09 13.84
C ARG A 194 -18.60 -1.80 15.02
N GLU A 195 -19.87 -1.51 15.27
CA GLU A 195 -20.65 -2.14 16.34
C GLU A 195 -20.71 -3.66 16.18
N ALA A 196 -20.89 -4.12 14.94
CA ALA A 196 -21.00 -5.54 14.65
C ALA A 196 -19.67 -6.30 14.80
N ILE A 197 -18.53 -5.72 14.40
CA ILE A 197 -17.26 -6.47 14.25
C ILE A 197 -16.16 -6.10 15.24
N CYS A 198 -16.18 -4.93 15.88
CA CYS A 198 -15.04 -4.46 16.68
C CYS A 198 -15.36 -3.64 17.93
N LYS A 199 -16.62 -3.55 18.36
CA LYS A 199 -16.94 -2.97 19.68
C LYS A 199 -16.17 -3.71 20.79
N PRO A 200 -15.54 -3.04 21.77
CA PRO A 200 -15.60 -1.60 22.09
C PRO A 200 -14.40 -0.77 21.60
N LYS A 201 -13.87 -1.02 20.39
CA LYS A 201 -12.88 -0.14 19.76
C LYS A 201 -13.37 1.32 19.66
N GLU A 202 -12.43 2.19 19.39
CA GLU A 202 -12.62 3.63 19.14
C GLU A 202 -13.66 3.89 18.04
N THR A 203 -14.29 5.07 18.07
CA THR A 203 -15.13 5.55 16.96
C THR A 203 -14.27 6.02 15.79
N ALA A 204 -14.91 6.28 14.65
CA ALA A 204 -14.22 6.87 13.51
C ALA A 204 -13.70 8.29 13.82
N GLU A 205 -14.46 9.07 14.60
CA GLU A 205 -14.08 10.41 15.03
C GLU A 205 -12.87 10.38 15.95
N GLU A 206 -12.81 9.43 16.89
CA GLU A 206 -11.65 9.22 17.77
C GLU A 206 -10.42 8.82 16.97
N TRP A 207 -10.56 7.87 16.02
CA TRP A 207 -9.46 7.48 15.13
C TRP A 207 -8.92 8.67 14.33
N LEU A 208 -9.81 9.45 13.71
CA LEU A 208 -9.43 10.63 12.93
C LEU A 208 -8.79 11.71 13.82
N HIS A 209 -9.29 11.92 15.04
CA HIS A 209 -8.72 12.86 15.99
C HIS A 209 -7.29 12.51 16.42
N VAL A 210 -6.98 11.21 16.54
CA VAL A 210 -5.62 10.75 16.82
C VAL A 210 -4.66 11.16 15.71
N HIS A 211 -5.02 10.86 14.46
CA HIS A 211 -4.20 11.22 13.30
C HIS A 211 -4.10 12.73 13.11
N ASP A 212 -5.20 13.46 13.30
CA ASP A 212 -5.22 14.93 13.28
C ASP A 212 -4.23 15.55 14.29
N THR A 213 -4.21 15.02 15.52
CA THR A 213 -3.28 15.46 16.57
C THR A 213 -1.84 15.11 16.23
N ALA A 214 -1.59 13.89 15.76
CA ALA A 214 -0.25 13.48 15.34
C ALA A 214 0.30 14.36 14.20
N HIS A 215 -0.56 14.70 13.23
CA HIS A 215 -0.19 15.56 12.09
C HIS A 215 0.13 16.99 12.53
N ARG A 216 -0.64 17.58 13.47
CA ARG A 216 -0.30 18.88 14.07
C ARG A 216 1.05 18.89 14.78
N LEU A 217 1.43 17.75 15.36
CA LEU A 217 2.74 17.56 16.00
C LEU A 217 3.87 17.21 14.99
N GLY A 218 3.58 17.24 13.69
CA GLY A 218 4.54 17.01 12.61
C GLY A 218 4.85 15.54 12.34
N LEU A 219 4.13 14.59 12.96
CA LEU A 219 4.25 13.18 12.61
C LEU A 219 3.50 12.90 11.31
N LYS A 220 4.05 11.99 10.51
CA LYS A 220 3.35 11.42 9.35
C LYS A 220 2.64 10.14 9.74
N SER A 221 1.58 9.80 9.02
CA SER A 221 0.94 8.49 9.17
C SER A 221 0.43 7.93 7.85
N ASN A 222 -0.10 6.72 7.91
CA ASN A 222 -0.90 6.14 6.84
C ASN A 222 -2.37 6.05 7.28
N ALA A 223 -3.25 5.70 6.35
CA ALA A 223 -4.64 5.35 6.63
C ALA A 223 -4.96 3.97 6.03
N THR A 224 -5.78 3.19 6.72
CA THR A 224 -6.20 1.86 6.25
C THR A 224 -7.71 1.79 6.10
N MET A 225 -8.18 0.81 5.32
CA MET A 225 -9.60 0.41 5.30
C MET A 225 -9.66 -1.11 5.22
N LEU A 226 -10.25 -1.76 6.21
CA LEU A 226 -10.53 -3.20 6.16
C LEU A 226 -11.67 -3.43 5.16
N TYR A 227 -11.53 -4.39 4.25
CA TYR A 227 -12.60 -4.73 3.30
C TYR A 227 -12.77 -6.24 3.14
N GLY A 228 -13.97 -6.61 2.68
CA GLY A 228 -14.40 -8.00 2.50
C GLY A 228 -15.05 -8.58 3.76
N THR A 229 -15.60 -7.75 4.64
CA THR A 229 -16.37 -8.19 5.81
C THR A 229 -17.87 -8.08 5.54
N ILE A 230 -18.59 -7.24 6.28
CA ILE A 230 -20.05 -7.05 6.20
C ILE A 230 -20.44 -5.67 5.65
N GLU A 231 -19.46 -4.86 5.26
CA GLU A 231 -19.64 -3.49 4.82
C GLU A 231 -20.27 -3.41 3.42
N THR A 232 -21.04 -2.35 3.16
CA THR A 232 -21.60 -2.09 1.83
C THR A 232 -20.65 -1.23 0.98
N PRO A 233 -20.85 -1.17 -0.35
CA PRO A 233 -20.14 -0.24 -1.22
C PRO A 233 -20.20 1.23 -0.73
N GLU A 234 -21.36 1.67 -0.28
CA GLU A 234 -21.62 3.00 0.27
C GLU A 234 -20.77 3.28 1.51
N GLU A 235 -20.66 2.32 2.42
CA GLU A 235 -19.87 2.45 3.65
C GLU A 235 -18.36 2.49 3.38
N ARG A 236 -17.89 1.80 2.32
CA ARG A 236 -16.51 1.93 1.83
C ARG A 236 -16.27 3.33 1.25
N VAL A 237 -17.22 3.86 0.50
CA VAL A 237 -17.12 5.21 -0.10
C VAL A 237 -17.16 6.30 0.97
N ASP A 238 -18.05 6.19 1.96
CA ASP A 238 -18.07 7.06 3.15
C ASP A 238 -16.71 7.07 3.84
N HIS A 239 -16.14 5.89 4.09
CA HIS A 239 -14.83 5.77 4.71
C HIS A 239 -13.74 6.52 3.92
N LEU A 240 -13.68 6.34 2.60
CA LEU A 240 -12.72 7.05 1.74
C LEU A 240 -12.93 8.57 1.75
N ILE A 241 -14.17 9.05 1.73
CA ILE A 241 -14.46 10.48 1.80
C ILE A 241 -14.01 11.08 3.13
N ARG A 242 -14.27 10.40 4.24
CA ARG A 242 -13.84 10.86 5.57
C ARG A 242 -12.31 10.91 5.71
N LEU A 243 -11.60 9.93 5.13
CA LEU A 243 -10.14 9.97 5.05
C LEU A 243 -9.66 11.16 4.21
N ARG A 244 -10.28 11.39 3.05
CA ARG A 244 -9.98 12.53 2.17
C ARG A 244 -10.21 13.86 2.87
N GLU A 245 -11.31 14.04 3.58
CA GLU A 245 -11.60 15.27 4.31
C GLU A 245 -10.63 15.51 5.47
N GLN A 246 -10.24 14.46 6.21
CA GLN A 246 -9.20 14.59 7.24
C GLN A 246 -7.84 14.94 6.62
N GLN A 247 -7.53 14.41 5.43
CA GLN A 247 -6.33 14.77 4.71
C GLN A 247 -6.35 16.22 4.24
N ASP A 248 -7.50 16.75 3.80
CA ASP A 248 -7.65 18.19 3.48
C ASP A 248 -7.36 19.07 4.71
N ARG A 249 -7.74 18.62 5.91
CA ARG A 249 -7.49 19.35 7.16
C ARG A 249 -6.04 19.33 7.62
N SER A 250 -5.41 18.16 7.57
CA SER A 250 -4.15 17.90 8.30
C SER A 250 -2.95 17.58 7.42
N GLY A 251 -3.16 17.11 6.19
CA GLY A 251 -2.11 16.85 5.20
C GLY A 251 -1.02 15.84 5.59
N GLY A 252 -1.21 15.09 6.68
CA GLY A 252 -0.18 14.22 7.24
C GLY A 252 -0.23 12.77 6.81
N PHE A 253 -1.31 12.33 6.15
CA PHE A 253 -1.35 10.98 5.58
C PHE A 253 -0.45 10.89 4.34
N GLN A 254 0.28 9.78 4.22
CA GLN A 254 1.14 9.51 3.08
C GLN A 254 0.55 8.46 2.15
N ALA A 255 0.06 7.35 2.72
CA ALA A 255 -0.55 6.28 1.94
C ALA A 255 -1.90 5.85 2.47
N PHE A 256 -2.77 5.49 1.52
CA PHE A 256 -3.93 4.66 1.78
C PHE A 256 -3.58 3.19 1.54
N ILE A 257 -4.00 2.34 2.47
CA ILE A 257 -3.68 0.92 2.50
C ILE A 257 -4.98 0.12 2.67
N PRO A 258 -5.57 -0.40 1.58
CA PRO A 258 -6.69 -1.32 1.69
C PRO A 258 -6.21 -2.63 2.32
N LEU A 259 -6.84 -3.02 3.42
CA LEU A 259 -6.50 -4.22 4.17
C LEU A 259 -7.51 -5.32 3.86
N ARG A 260 -7.02 -6.37 3.20
CA ARG A 260 -7.82 -7.55 2.86
C ARG A 260 -8.26 -8.27 4.14
N PHE A 261 -9.53 -8.60 4.29
CA PHE A 261 -9.98 -9.46 5.37
C PHE A 261 -9.59 -10.92 5.13
N HIS A 262 -9.03 -11.57 6.15
CA HIS A 262 -8.75 -13.01 6.16
C HIS A 262 -9.65 -13.69 7.21
N PRO A 263 -10.57 -14.59 6.80
CA PRO A 263 -11.54 -15.16 7.72
C PRO A 263 -11.01 -16.20 8.70
N GLU A 264 -9.93 -16.92 8.38
CA GLU A 264 -9.50 -18.08 9.16
C GLU A 264 -9.10 -17.69 10.60
N ASN A 265 -9.47 -18.52 11.58
CA ASN A 265 -9.21 -18.29 13.01
C ASN A 265 -9.85 -17.02 13.60
N THR A 266 -10.87 -16.46 12.94
CA THR A 266 -11.61 -15.29 13.42
C THR A 266 -13.05 -15.66 13.84
N GLY A 267 -13.71 -14.77 14.58
CA GLY A 267 -15.16 -14.88 14.85
C GLY A 267 -16.05 -14.68 13.62
N LEU A 268 -15.46 -14.33 12.47
CA LEU A 268 -16.13 -14.14 11.19
C LEU A 268 -15.71 -15.18 10.14
N ALA A 269 -15.17 -16.33 10.57
CA ALA A 269 -14.69 -17.39 9.67
C ALA A 269 -15.75 -18.00 8.73
N HIS A 270 -17.03 -17.73 8.96
CA HIS A 270 -18.13 -18.13 8.08
C HIS A 270 -18.26 -17.25 6.82
N LEU A 271 -17.61 -16.08 6.80
CA LEU A 271 -17.57 -15.22 5.61
C LEU A 271 -16.56 -15.78 4.61
N PRO A 272 -16.83 -15.71 3.29
CA PRO A 272 -15.93 -16.23 2.27
C PRO A 272 -14.62 -15.44 2.13
N GLY A 273 -14.58 -14.22 2.68
CA GLY A 273 -13.50 -13.27 2.43
C GLY A 273 -13.58 -12.66 1.01
N PRO A 274 -12.79 -11.62 0.74
CA PRO A 274 -12.74 -10.96 -0.56
C PRO A 274 -12.01 -11.81 -1.62
N THR A 275 -12.28 -11.54 -2.89
CA THR A 275 -11.59 -12.14 -4.05
C THR A 275 -10.51 -11.21 -4.60
N GLY A 276 -9.68 -11.67 -5.54
CA GLY A 276 -8.74 -10.77 -6.24
C GLY A 276 -9.46 -9.65 -7.03
N TYR A 277 -10.71 -9.87 -7.43
CA TYR A 277 -11.56 -8.85 -8.04
C TYR A 277 -11.87 -7.72 -7.05
N ASP A 278 -12.17 -8.07 -5.80
CA ASP A 278 -12.39 -7.09 -4.72
C ASP A 278 -11.13 -6.30 -4.39
N ASP A 279 -9.97 -6.97 -4.34
CA ASP A 279 -8.67 -6.33 -4.09
C ASP A 279 -8.39 -5.22 -5.12
N LEU A 280 -8.47 -5.56 -6.41
CA LEU A 280 -8.23 -4.62 -7.51
C LEU A 280 -9.26 -3.50 -7.52
N ARG A 281 -10.52 -3.80 -7.16
CA ARG A 281 -11.57 -2.78 -7.06
C ARG A 281 -11.27 -1.74 -6.01
N VAL A 282 -10.98 -2.17 -4.78
CA VAL A 282 -10.78 -1.24 -3.66
C VAL A 282 -9.54 -0.38 -3.91
N ILE A 283 -8.49 -0.94 -4.51
CA ILE A 283 -7.30 -0.18 -4.93
C ILE A 283 -7.66 0.88 -5.99
N ALA A 284 -8.41 0.49 -7.03
CA ALA A 284 -8.80 1.40 -8.11
C ALA A 284 -9.70 2.54 -7.61
N VAL A 285 -10.71 2.21 -6.82
CA VAL A 285 -11.60 3.22 -6.23
C VAL A 285 -10.84 4.10 -5.23
N GLY A 286 -9.91 3.55 -4.45
CA GLY A 286 -9.04 4.32 -3.56
C GLY A 286 -8.22 5.38 -4.31
N ARG A 287 -7.59 5.01 -5.44
CA ARG A 287 -6.85 5.95 -6.30
C ARG A 287 -7.74 7.06 -6.86
N LEU A 288 -8.95 6.71 -7.29
CA LEU A 288 -9.89 7.65 -7.90
C LEU A 288 -10.52 8.60 -6.87
N MET A 289 -10.90 8.09 -5.70
CA MET A 289 -11.57 8.86 -4.66
C MET A 289 -10.61 9.72 -3.84
N LEU A 290 -9.40 9.24 -3.55
CA LEU A 290 -8.42 9.94 -2.70
C LEU A 290 -7.49 10.84 -3.55
N ASP A 291 -8.03 11.94 -4.07
CA ASP A 291 -7.30 12.92 -4.89
C ASP A 291 -6.15 13.64 -4.15
N ASN A 292 -6.15 13.58 -2.82
CA ASN A 292 -5.15 14.21 -1.94
C ASN A 292 -4.24 13.21 -1.19
N PHE A 293 -4.30 11.91 -1.54
CA PHE A 293 -3.33 10.90 -1.10
C PHE A 293 -2.33 10.60 -2.23
N PRO A 294 -1.02 10.82 -2.02
CA PRO A 294 -0.04 10.55 -3.07
C PRO A 294 0.08 9.05 -3.35
N HIS A 295 0.08 8.23 -2.30
CA HIS A 295 0.37 6.80 -2.41
C HIS A 295 -0.85 5.92 -2.14
N ILE A 296 -1.05 4.93 -3.01
CA ILE A 296 -1.99 3.83 -2.80
C ILE A 296 -1.16 2.55 -2.75
N LYS A 297 -1.17 1.89 -1.59
CA LYS A 297 -0.37 0.70 -1.32
C LYS A 297 -1.11 -0.57 -1.72
N SER A 298 -0.47 -1.45 -2.46
CA SER A 298 -0.90 -2.83 -2.60
C SER A 298 -0.02 -3.69 -1.70
N TYR A 299 -0.63 -4.32 -0.67
CA TYR A 299 0.10 -5.09 0.32
C TYR A 299 0.14 -6.58 -0.07
N TRP A 300 1.30 -7.02 -0.58
CA TRP A 300 1.45 -8.34 -1.19
C TRP A 300 1.28 -9.49 -0.20
N ILE A 301 1.57 -9.29 1.09
CA ILE A 301 1.33 -10.33 2.12
C ILE A 301 -0.15 -10.57 2.31
N ALA A 302 -0.96 -9.51 2.31
CA ALA A 302 -2.39 -9.64 2.48
C ALA A 302 -3.05 -10.30 1.27
N SER A 303 -2.68 -9.90 0.04
CA SER A 303 -3.29 -10.42 -1.18
C SER A 303 -2.45 -11.53 -1.82
N SER A 304 -1.51 -11.17 -2.69
CA SER A 304 -0.43 -12.02 -3.21
C SER A 304 0.53 -11.16 -4.05
N PRO A 305 1.75 -11.66 -4.36
CA PRO A 305 2.64 -11.03 -5.33
C PRO A 305 1.99 -10.82 -6.71
N ALA A 306 1.26 -11.82 -7.22
CA ALA A 306 0.61 -11.73 -8.53
C ALA A 306 -0.49 -10.65 -8.58
N ILE A 307 -1.34 -10.58 -7.55
CA ILE A 307 -2.35 -9.51 -7.46
C ILE A 307 -1.70 -8.14 -7.31
N THR A 308 -0.60 -8.05 -6.55
CA THR A 308 0.17 -6.81 -6.38
C THR A 308 0.72 -6.28 -7.69
N GLN A 309 1.30 -7.16 -8.52
CA GLN A 309 1.80 -6.81 -9.85
C GLN A 309 0.65 -6.27 -10.74
N VAL A 310 -0.48 -6.97 -10.79
CA VAL A 310 -1.66 -6.51 -11.55
C VAL A 310 -2.19 -5.17 -11.00
N ALA A 311 -2.20 -4.98 -9.68
CA ALA A 311 -2.70 -3.78 -9.03
C ALA A 311 -1.95 -2.50 -9.43
N LEU A 312 -0.72 -2.59 -9.95
CA LEU A 312 0.02 -1.46 -10.53
C LEU A 312 -0.68 -0.87 -11.77
N HIS A 313 -1.54 -1.65 -12.44
CA HIS A 313 -2.42 -1.20 -13.53
C HIS A 313 -3.84 -0.86 -13.04
N PHE A 314 -4.08 -0.87 -11.73
CA PHE A 314 -5.34 -0.50 -11.10
C PHE A 314 -5.15 0.67 -10.12
N GLY A 315 -4.05 1.42 -10.20
CA GLY A 315 -3.87 2.68 -9.48
C GLY A 315 -2.94 2.64 -8.26
N ALA A 316 -2.46 1.45 -7.87
CA ALA A 316 -1.38 1.34 -6.88
C ALA A 316 -0.07 1.93 -7.42
N ASN A 317 0.72 2.50 -6.53
CA ASN A 317 2.08 2.99 -6.80
C ASN A 317 3.04 2.72 -5.64
N ASP A 318 2.66 1.85 -4.71
CA ASP A 318 3.48 1.41 -3.61
C ASP A 318 3.18 -0.07 -3.37
N ILE A 319 4.20 -0.92 -3.35
CA ILE A 319 4.05 -2.37 -3.15
C ILE A 319 4.52 -2.81 -1.76
N ASP A 320 4.59 -1.84 -0.84
CA ASP A 320 5.08 -1.99 0.52
C ASP A 320 6.59 -2.16 0.63
N GLY A 321 7.08 -3.38 0.84
CA GLY A 321 8.49 -3.64 1.08
C GLY A 321 8.83 -5.11 1.26
N THR A 322 10.05 -5.37 1.72
CA THR A 322 10.58 -6.74 1.91
C THR A 322 9.87 -7.54 3.00
N VAL A 323 9.32 -6.83 4.00
CA VAL A 323 8.59 -7.34 5.18
C VAL A 323 9.15 -8.66 5.72
N ARG A 324 10.07 -8.62 6.68
CA ARG A 324 10.80 -9.84 7.15
C ARG A 324 10.03 -10.76 8.10
N GLU A 325 9.06 -10.22 8.81
CA GLU A 325 8.19 -10.95 9.74
C GLU A 325 6.81 -10.34 9.59
N GLU A 326 5.77 -11.17 9.51
CA GLU A 326 4.38 -10.72 9.55
C GLU A 326 3.51 -11.75 10.28
N LYS A 327 3.08 -11.43 11.50
CA LYS A 327 2.32 -12.38 12.32
C LYS A 327 0.81 -12.25 12.19
N ILE A 328 0.31 -11.02 12.01
CA ILE A 328 -1.13 -10.73 12.12
C ILE A 328 -1.89 -11.46 11.00
N TYR A 329 -1.45 -11.30 9.75
CA TYR A 329 -2.07 -11.94 8.59
C TYR A 329 -1.91 -13.45 8.57
N HIS A 330 -0.73 -13.97 8.93
CA HIS A 330 -0.49 -15.42 8.96
C HIS A 330 -1.28 -16.11 10.06
N MET A 331 -1.49 -15.47 11.21
CA MET A 331 -2.41 -15.96 12.24
C MET A 331 -3.87 -16.01 11.77
N ALA A 332 -4.23 -15.13 10.82
CA ALA A 332 -5.55 -15.11 10.17
C ALA A 332 -5.64 -16.01 8.92
N GLY A 333 -4.60 -16.80 8.60
CA GLY A 333 -4.64 -17.79 7.52
C GLY A 333 -3.97 -17.39 6.21
N ALA A 334 -3.27 -16.24 6.16
CA ALA A 334 -2.48 -15.88 4.97
C ALA A 334 -1.41 -16.96 4.68
N ARG A 335 -1.30 -17.35 3.40
CA ARG A 335 -0.40 -18.40 2.91
C ARG A 335 0.81 -17.87 2.13
N THR A 336 0.97 -16.55 2.13
CA THR A 336 2.09 -15.87 1.49
C THR A 336 3.40 -16.13 2.24
N ALA A 337 4.52 -15.77 1.65
CA ALA A 337 5.81 -15.87 2.34
C ALA A 337 5.91 -14.81 3.45
N GLN A 338 6.69 -15.12 4.48
CA GLN A 338 7.03 -14.18 5.55
C GLN A 338 7.99 -13.07 5.13
N TYR A 339 8.60 -13.19 3.95
CA TYR A 339 9.65 -12.32 3.43
C TYR A 339 9.66 -12.35 1.90
N THR A 340 10.00 -11.22 1.29
CA THR A 340 10.33 -11.15 -0.14
C THR A 340 11.66 -10.44 -0.36
N GLU A 341 12.47 -10.99 -1.25
CA GLU A 341 13.76 -10.44 -1.63
C GLU A 341 13.60 -9.18 -2.48
N LEU A 342 14.60 -8.31 -2.44
CA LEU A 342 14.66 -7.09 -3.26
C LEU A 342 14.44 -7.41 -4.74
N GLN A 343 15.08 -8.45 -5.24
CA GLN A 343 15.04 -8.89 -6.62
C GLN A 343 13.60 -9.22 -7.05
N GLN A 344 12.82 -9.84 -6.18
CA GLN A 344 11.42 -10.16 -6.45
C GLN A 344 10.55 -8.90 -6.50
N LEU A 345 10.80 -7.91 -5.63
CA LEU A 345 10.14 -6.60 -5.69
C LEU A 345 10.44 -5.89 -7.01
N LEU A 346 11.72 -5.82 -7.39
CA LEU A 346 12.16 -5.20 -8.65
C LEU A 346 11.53 -5.89 -9.86
N ARG A 347 11.53 -7.22 -9.88
CA ARG A 347 10.89 -8.03 -10.92
C ARG A 347 9.41 -7.70 -11.08
N MET A 348 8.66 -7.69 -9.98
CA MET A 348 7.22 -7.38 -10.02
C MET A 348 6.96 -6.01 -10.66
N ILE A 349 7.80 -5.03 -10.35
CA ILE A 349 7.66 -3.66 -10.86
C ILE A 349 8.04 -3.58 -12.35
N TRP A 350 9.18 -4.15 -12.75
CA TRP A 350 9.65 -4.12 -14.13
C TRP A 350 8.74 -4.89 -15.09
N GLU A 351 8.31 -6.10 -14.71
CA GLU A 351 7.38 -6.90 -15.53
C GLU A 351 6.00 -6.23 -15.67
N ALA A 352 5.64 -5.31 -14.78
CA ALA A 352 4.45 -4.46 -14.91
C ALA A 352 4.70 -3.19 -15.75
N GLY A 353 5.87 -3.03 -16.35
CA GLY A 353 6.27 -1.87 -17.13
C GLY A 353 6.32 -0.59 -16.29
N ARG A 354 6.92 -0.67 -15.10
CA ARG A 354 7.05 0.43 -14.12
C ARG A 354 8.48 0.61 -13.66
N ILE A 355 8.74 1.75 -13.00
CA ILE A 355 10.06 2.17 -12.57
C ILE A 355 10.18 1.98 -11.05
N PRO A 356 11.06 1.09 -10.54
CA PRO A 356 11.21 0.88 -9.12
C PRO A 356 11.88 2.07 -8.41
N ALA A 357 11.41 2.37 -7.20
CA ALA A 357 12.02 3.34 -6.31
C ALA A 357 12.00 2.83 -4.87
N GLU A 358 13.18 2.65 -4.28
CA GLU A 358 13.31 2.41 -2.85
C GLU A 358 13.10 3.72 -2.11
N ARG A 359 12.22 3.71 -1.13
CA ARG A 359 11.89 4.86 -0.27
C ARG A 359 12.16 4.57 1.19
N ASN A 360 12.31 5.63 1.98
CA ASN A 360 12.20 5.53 3.44
C ASN A 360 10.72 5.48 3.88
N THR A 361 10.51 5.48 5.19
CA THR A 361 9.18 5.44 5.82
C THR A 361 8.30 6.64 5.47
N VAL A 362 8.92 7.80 5.23
CA VAL A 362 8.25 9.07 4.92
C VAL A 362 8.24 9.41 3.43
N TYR A 363 8.43 8.39 2.59
CA TYR A 363 8.36 8.44 1.12
C TYR A 363 9.44 9.31 0.45
N GLU A 364 10.55 9.60 1.13
CA GLU A 364 11.74 10.12 0.47
C GLU A 364 12.42 8.97 -0.29
N VAL A 365 12.77 9.21 -1.56
CA VAL A 365 13.45 8.22 -2.40
C VAL A 365 14.89 8.09 -1.91
N ILE A 366 15.23 6.90 -1.42
CA ILE A 366 16.60 6.53 -1.04
C ILE A 366 17.38 6.07 -2.27
N ARG A 367 16.73 5.33 -3.18
CA ARG A 367 17.38 4.77 -4.37
C ARG A 367 16.38 4.63 -5.51
N ALA A 368 16.76 5.11 -6.69
CA ALA A 368 16.02 4.91 -7.93
C ALA A 368 16.65 3.75 -8.73
N TYR A 369 15.82 3.08 -9.53
CA TYR A 369 16.24 1.99 -10.41
C TYR A 369 15.92 2.36 -11.86
N PRO A 370 16.67 1.82 -12.84
CA PRO A 370 16.37 2.05 -14.26
C PRO A 370 14.96 1.53 -14.62
N PRO A 371 14.37 2.03 -15.73
CA PRO A 371 13.03 1.60 -16.17
C PRO A 371 12.99 0.14 -16.62
N GLU A 372 14.12 -0.43 -17.00
CA GLU A 372 14.30 -1.83 -17.37
C GLU A 372 15.54 -2.39 -16.65
N PRO A 373 15.55 -3.70 -16.34
CA PRO A 373 16.72 -4.33 -15.75
C PRO A 373 17.90 -4.33 -16.74
N ASP A 374 19.12 -4.28 -16.21
CA ASP A 374 20.34 -4.46 -16.99
C ASP A 374 20.38 -5.90 -17.52
N PRO A 375 20.42 -6.11 -18.86
CA PRO A 375 20.46 -7.44 -19.43
C PRO A 375 21.64 -8.29 -18.95
N GLN A 376 22.74 -7.67 -18.49
CA GLN A 376 23.89 -8.39 -17.93
C GLN A 376 23.64 -8.92 -16.52
N LEU A 377 22.70 -8.30 -15.80
CA LEU A 377 22.26 -8.69 -14.46
C LEU A 377 21.00 -9.58 -14.51
N VAL A 378 20.53 -9.94 -15.71
CA VAL A 378 19.40 -10.85 -15.90
C VAL A 378 19.85 -12.08 -16.67
N ALA A 379 19.83 -13.24 -16.01
CA ALA A 379 20.12 -14.53 -16.62
C ALA A 379 19.01 -15.53 -16.22
N ASP A 380 18.63 -16.41 -17.14
CA ASP A 380 17.65 -17.49 -16.90
C ASP A 380 16.29 -17.03 -16.32
N GLY A 381 15.88 -15.79 -16.61
CA GLY A 381 14.64 -15.20 -16.09
C GLY A 381 14.72 -14.77 -14.62
N ALA A 382 15.91 -14.75 -14.02
CA ALA A 382 16.19 -14.27 -12.68
C ALA A 382 17.11 -13.04 -12.71
N ILE A 383 16.93 -12.16 -11.73
CA ILE A 383 17.73 -10.96 -11.55
C ILE A 383 18.90 -11.30 -10.62
N HIS A 384 20.11 -11.34 -11.17
CA HIS A 384 21.35 -11.59 -10.46
C HIS A 384 22.10 -10.27 -10.24
N GLY A 385 22.20 -9.83 -8.98
CA GLY A 385 23.14 -8.77 -8.63
C GLY A 385 22.64 -7.33 -8.75
N TYR A 386 21.46 -7.00 -8.23
CA TYR A 386 21.25 -5.65 -7.69
C TYR A 386 21.50 -5.68 -6.17
N THR A 387 22.55 -4.98 -5.73
CA THR A 387 22.90 -4.73 -4.34
C THR A 387 22.81 -3.24 -4.05
N ALA A 388 22.96 -2.84 -2.77
CA ALA A 388 23.03 -1.44 -2.42
C ALA A 388 24.19 -0.68 -3.08
N GLU A 389 25.20 -1.40 -3.58
CA GLU A 389 26.50 -0.88 -4.02
C GLU A 389 26.59 -0.70 -5.55
N ASN A 390 25.73 -1.36 -6.33
CA ASN A 390 25.79 -1.36 -7.80
C ASN A 390 24.56 -0.74 -8.49
N VAL A 391 23.67 -0.12 -7.72
CA VAL A 391 22.60 0.73 -8.26
C VAL A 391 23.17 2.15 -8.38
N HIS A 392 23.66 2.49 -9.57
CA HIS A 392 24.21 3.82 -9.83
C HIS A 392 23.10 4.85 -10.05
N LEU A 393 23.15 5.93 -9.27
CA LEU A 393 22.33 7.12 -9.54
C LEU A 393 22.69 7.69 -10.92
N SER A 394 21.70 7.86 -11.79
CA SER A 394 21.83 8.56 -13.06
C SER A 394 22.30 10.01 -12.86
N ALA A 395 22.79 10.65 -13.92
CA ALA A 395 23.21 12.05 -13.85
C ALA A 395 22.05 13.00 -13.47
N ALA A 396 20.82 12.66 -13.84
CA ALA A 396 19.61 13.38 -13.41
C ALA A 396 19.32 13.17 -11.92
N GLU A 397 19.62 11.98 -11.39
CA GLU A 397 19.43 11.62 -9.98
C GLU A 397 20.45 12.27 -9.05
N ARG A 398 21.70 12.45 -9.49
CA ARG A 398 22.67 13.31 -8.77
C ARG A 398 22.21 14.76 -8.67
N ALA A 399 21.59 15.30 -9.71
CA ALA A 399 21.08 16.67 -9.68
C ALA A 399 19.88 16.87 -8.72
N ILE A 400 19.06 15.83 -8.52
CA ILE A 400 17.96 15.83 -7.54
C ILE A 400 18.51 15.65 -6.11
N ALA A 401 19.43 14.71 -5.90
CA ALA A 401 20.05 14.45 -4.60
C ALA A 401 20.92 15.63 -4.09
N GLU A 402 21.53 16.40 -4.99
CA GLU A 402 22.31 17.61 -4.67
C GLU A 402 21.44 18.88 -4.52
N GLY A 403 20.12 18.76 -4.48
CA GLY A 403 19.19 19.87 -4.26
C GLY A 403 19.11 20.88 -5.42
N ARG A 404 19.60 20.52 -6.62
CA ARG A 404 19.61 21.40 -7.80
C ARG A 404 18.33 21.30 -8.65
N PHE A 405 17.39 20.43 -8.26
CA PHE A 405 16.06 20.33 -8.85
C PHE A 405 14.98 20.50 -7.77
N HIS A 406 14.21 21.60 -7.85
CA HIS A 406 13.05 21.84 -6.99
C HIS A 406 11.77 21.29 -7.64
N PRO A 407 11.08 20.30 -7.04
CA PRO A 407 9.73 19.93 -7.44
C PRO A 407 8.74 20.89 -6.74
N GLY A 408 8.77 22.16 -7.13
CA GLY A 408 7.98 23.18 -6.46
C GLY A 408 8.06 24.51 -7.18
N GLY A 409 7.30 24.64 -8.27
CA GLY A 409 7.24 25.91 -8.99
C GLY A 409 6.83 25.77 -10.44
N ARG A 410 5.68 25.16 -10.71
CA ARG A 410 4.81 25.44 -11.87
C ARG A 410 3.51 24.68 -11.62
N ARG A 411 2.37 25.37 -11.80
CA ARG A 411 1.05 24.74 -12.00
C ARG A 411 1.23 23.47 -12.83
N ALA A 412 0.49 22.41 -12.49
CA ALA A 412 0.38 21.19 -13.28
C ALA A 412 0.47 21.56 -14.77
N ARG A 413 1.62 21.25 -15.40
CA ARG A 413 1.72 21.42 -16.83
C ARG A 413 0.73 20.41 -17.41
N PRO A 414 -0.11 20.79 -18.39
CA PRO A 414 -0.87 19.81 -19.14
C PRO A 414 0.10 18.75 -19.64
N VAL A 415 -0.35 17.49 -19.65
CA VAL A 415 0.40 16.35 -20.21
C VAL A 415 1.07 16.80 -21.52
N PRO A 416 2.38 16.61 -21.69
CA PRO A 416 3.04 16.98 -22.94
C PRO A 416 2.35 16.27 -24.09
N VAL A 417 1.94 17.03 -25.10
CA VAL A 417 1.30 16.55 -26.34
C VAL A 417 2.12 15.40 -26.96
N GLN A 418 3.44 15.37 -26.73
CA GLN A 418 4.36 14.31 -27.13
C GLN A 418 3.94 12.89 -26.70
N PHE A 419 3.39 12.69 -25.49
CA PHE A 419 2.95 11.35 -25.05
C PHE A 419 1.74 10.84 -25.85
N LEU A 420 0.91 11.76 -26.34
CA LEU A 420 -0.21 11.43 -27.24
C LEU A 420 0.31 11.17 -28.66
N GLU A 421 1.35 11.89 -29.10
CA GLU A 421 2.00 11.72 -30.41
C GLU A 421 2.78 10.39 -30.52
N ASP A 422 3.49 9.97 -29.47
CA ASP A 422 4.24 8.70 -29.44
C ASP A 422 3.30 7.48 -29.50
N LEU A 423 2.09 7.58 -28.91
CA LEU A 423 1.04 6.57 -29.00
C LEU A 423 0.39 6.52 -30.39
N GLU A 424 0.34 7.64 -31.12
CA GLU A 424 -0.16 7.67 -32.50
C GLU A 424 0.85 7.09 -33.50
N GLN A 425 2.16 7.27 -33.28
CA GLN A 425 3.20 6.62 -34.10
C GLN A 425 3.20 5.11 -33.93
N TRP A 426 2.95 4.62 -32.71
CA TRP A 426 2.87 3.17 -32.46
C TRP A 426 1.60 2.54 -33.03
N ALA A 427 0.48 3.26 -33.02
CA ALA A 427 -0.80 2.79 -33.58
C ALA A 427 -0.96 3.00 -35.09
N GLY A 428 -0.10 3.82 -35.72
CA GLY A 428 -0.18 4.23 -37.12
C GLY A 428 0.84 3.61 -38.07
N GLY A 429 1.66 2.67 -37.59
CA GLY A 429 2.65 1.96 -38.43
C GLY A 429 1.99 0.94 -39.37
N GLU A 430 1.48 1.40 -40.52
CA GLU A 430 1.23 0.53 -41.65
C GLU A 430 2.54 -0.16 -42.06
N GLY A 431 2.53 -1.49 -42.00
CA GLY A 431 3.64 -2.34 -42.43
C GLY A 431 3.96 -2.10 -43.90
N ASN A 432 5.16 -1.61 -44.17
CA ASN A 432 5.68 -1.53 -45.53
C ASN A 432 6.32 -2.87 -45.91
N GLY A 433 5.51 -3.72 -46.56
CA GLY A 433 5.84 -4.63 -47.65
C GLY A 433 7.01 -5.63 -47.55
N ALA A 434 6.68 -6.92 -47.53
CA ALA A 434 7.29 -7.88 -48.46
C ALA A 434 6.25 -8.94 -48.85
N ALA A 435 5.78 -8.86 -50.09
CA ALA A 435 4.97 -9.88 -50.72
C ALA A 435 5.77 -11.19 -50.82
N VAL A 436 5.19 -12.30 -50.36
CA VAL A 436 5.69 -13.64 -50.68
C VAL A 436 4.67 -14.29 -51.62
N ASP A 437 5.14 -14.47 -52.85
CA ASP A 437 4.49 -15.10 -53.99
C ASP A 437 4.01 -16.52 -53.67
N GLY A 438 2.74 -16.79 -54.00
CA GLY A 438 2.15 -18.11 -53.97
C GLY A 438 2.33 -18.80 -55.31
N SER A 439 3.43 -19.54 -55.49
CA SER A 439 3.45 -20.74 -56.35
C SER A 439 4.75 -21.53 -56.16
N ARG A 440 4.67 -22.71 -55.54
CA ARG A 440 5.27 -23.99 -56.00
C ARG A 440 5.17 -25.07 -54.93
N HIS A 441 4.85 -26.27 -55.43
CA HIS A 441 4.90 -27.59 -54.81
C HIS A 441 3.68 -28.04 -53.99
N ALA A 442 2.68 -28.49 -54.77
CA ALA A 442 2.01 -29.75 -54.47
C ALA A 442 3.03 -30.89 -54.41
N GLY A 443 2.94 -31.72 -53.37
CA GLY A 443 3.76 -32.92 -53.19
C GLY A 443 3.46 -33.58 -51.85
N GLU A 444 2.57 -34.58 -51.89
CA GLU A 444 2.57 -35.81 -51.09
C GLU A 444 2.93 -35.73 -49.59
N CYS A 445 1.98 -36.08 -48.71
CA CYS A 445 2.05 -37.38 -48.05
C CYS A 445 0.74 -37.71 -47.33
N ALA A 446 0.23 -38.89 -47.67
CA ALA A 446 -0.94 -39.52 -47.09
C ALA A 446 -0.69 -40.02 -45.67
N ALA A 447 -1.81 -40.18 -44.95
CA ALA A 447 -2.09 -41.16 -43.91
C ALA A 447 -0.97 -42.11 -43.49
N GLU A 448 -0.70 -42.15 -42.19
CA GLU A 448 -0.55 -43.40 -41.46
C GLU A 448 -1.00 -43.18 -40.01
N GLY A 449 -1.86 -44.07 -39.55
CA GLY A 449 -2.30 -44.15 -38.16
C GLY A 449 -1.81 -45.43 -37.49
N ARG A 450 -2.26 -45.57 -36.24
CA ARG A 450 -2.12 -46.70 -35.30
C ARG A 450 -0.81 -46.64 -34.49
N VAL A 451 -0.81 -46.96 -33.20
CA VAL A 451 -1.70 -47.80 -32.37
C VAL A 451 -2.00 -47.11 -31.05
#